data_AF-A0A6G4XII7-F1
#
_entry.id   AF-A0A6G4XII7-F1
#
_cell.length_a   1.000
_cell.length_b   1.000
_cell.length_c   1.000
_cell.angle_alpha   90.00
_cell.angle_beta   90.00
_cell.angle_gamma   90.00
#
_symmetry.space_group_name_H-M   'P 1'
#
loop_
_entity.id
_entity.type
_entity.pdbx_description
1 polymer ?
#
loop_
_entity_poly.entity_id
_entity_poly.type
_entity_poly.pdbx_seq_one_letter_code
_entity_poly.pdbx_strand_id
1 'polypeptide(L)'
;MSSGIPDDHKYSRRKRLQATARVRARRVELALDRARTRAAQAIGPAPESVAAHRQAAATAERALAELDAEGRVFTRRDTGARVVLRDTLATAQGRPARAEATSAHGDRYEVECLTHQSDPLFFDEIAAATRAARHSDTWCEACRQLAATPHTVRARARKVLAPAKPEIRYTPPEPRLRFDPPAT
;
A
#
# COMPACT_ATOMS: atom_id res chain seq x y z
N MET A 1 -38.83 -61.12 -10.29
CA MET A 1 -37.37 -61.27 -10.14
C MET A 1 -37.00 -60.92 -8.71
N SER A 2 -36.74 -61.93 -7.88
CA SER A 2 -36.38 -61.75 -6.46
C SER A 2 -34.88 -61.41 -6.37
N SER A 3 -34.53 -60.26 -5.81
CA SER A 3 -33.12 -59.88 -5.63
C SER A 3 -32.43 -60.94 -4.76
N GLY A 4 -31.40 -61.61 -5.29
CA GLY A 4 -30.66 -62.73 -4.65
C GLY A 4 -29.83 -62.37 -3.41
N ILE A 5 -30.30 -61.43 -2.59
CA ILE A 5 -29.69 -61.03 -1.33
C ILE A 5 -30.55 -61.63 -0.21
N PRO A 6 -29.99 -62.46 0.70
CA PRO A 6 -30.76 -63.05 1.79
C PRO A 6 -31.40 -61.97 2.67
N ASP A 7 -32.63 -62.20 3.13
CA ASP A 7 -33.44 -61.16 3.79
C ASP A 7 -32.83 -60.63 5.10
N ASP A 8 -32.01 -61.43 5.79
CA ASP A 8 -31.23 -61.01 6.97
C ASP A 8 -30.21 -59.90 6.65
N HIS A 9 -29.63 -59.91 5.45
CA HIS A 9 -28.73 -58.86 4.98
C HIS A 9 -29.50 -57.57 4.64
N LYS A 10 -30.76 -57.67 4.19
CA LYS A 10 -31.62 -56.50 3.96
C LYS A 10 -32.04 -55.85 5.28
N TYR A 11 -32.40 -56.66 6.28
CA TYR A 11 -32.77 -56.16 7.62
C TYR A 11 -31.58 -55.47 8.32
N SER A 12 -30.41 -56.11 8.33
CA SER A 12 -29.20 -55.54 8.93
C SER A 12 -28.74 -54.25 8.23
N ARG A 13 -28.87 -54.16 6.90
CA ARG A 13 -28.60 -52.93 6.14
C ARG A 13 -29.58 -51.82 6.51
N ARG A 14 -30.88 -52.11 6.59
CA ARG A 14 -31.91 -51.14 6.99
C ARG A 14 -31.66 -50.59 8.40
N LYS A 15 -31.32 -51.45 9.36
CA LYS A 15 -31.00 -51.05 10.74
C LYS A 15 -29.77 -50.14 10.80
N ARG A 16 -28.71 -50.45 10.04
CA ARG A 16 -27.51 -49.59 9.94
C ARG A 16 -27.84 -48.22 9.34
N LEU A 17 -28.60 -48.17 8.24
CA LEU A 17 -28.99 -46.91 7.61
C LEU A 17 -29.82 -46.03 8.56
N GLN A 18 -30.75 -46.62 9.31
CA GLN A 18 -31.54 -45.90 10.31
C GLN A 18 -30.67 -45.35 11.44
N ALA A 19 -29.70 -46.13 11.94
CA ALA A 19 -28.75 -45.66 12.96
C ALA A 19 -27.90 -44.48 12.44
N THR A 20 -27.38 -44.57 11.21
CA THR A 20 -26.62 -43.48 10.60
C THR A 20 -27.47 -42.24 10.37
N ALA A 21 -28.73 -42.38 9.95
CA ALA A 21 -29.66 -41.28 9.78
C ALA A 21 -29.91 -40.53 11.10
N ARG A 22 -30.10 -41.27 12.21
CA ARG A 22 -30.26 -40.68 13.56
C ARG A 22 -29.02 -39.90 14.00
N VAL A 23 -27.82 -40.44 13.77
CA VAL A 23 -26.57 -39.74 14.09
C VAL A 23 -26.41 -38.47 13.27
N ARG A 24 -26.76 -38.51 11.98
CA ARG A 24 -26.72 -37.32 11.11
C ARG A 24 -27.73 -36.27 11.57
N ALA A 25 -28.96 -36.65 11.89
CA ALA A 25 -29.97 -35.74 12.41
C ALA A 25 -29.50 -35.02 13.68
N ARG A 26 -28.97 -35.77 14.66
CA ARG A 26 -28.43 -35.19 15.91
C ARG A 26 -27.25 -34.24 15.68
N ARG A 27 -26.38 -34.53 14.70
CA ARG A 27 -25.28 -33.63 14.33
C ARG A 27 -25.79 -32.32 13.72
N VAL A 28 -26.83 -32.38 12.90
CA VAL A 28 -27.46 -31.19 12.31
C VAL A 28 -28.11 -30.34 13.40
N GLU A 29 -28.84 -30.95 14.34
CA GLU A 29 -29.43 -30.24 15.49
C GLU A 29 -28.37 -29.50 16.31
N LEU A 30 -27.29 -30.17 16.69
CA LEU A 30 -26.19 -29.54 17.44
C LEU A 30 -25.50 -28.42 16.66
N ALA A 31 -25.39 -28.55 15.34
CA ALA A 31 -24.82 -27.49 14.50
C ALA A 31 -25.73 -26.26 14.42
N LEU A 32 -27.05 -26.48 14.32
CA LEU A 32 -28.06 -25.42 14.34
C LEU A 32 -28.08 -24.70 15.69
N ASP A 33 -28.00 -25.42 16.80
CA ASP A 33 -27.98 -24.80 18.13
C ASP A 33 -26.72 -23.95 18.32
N ARG A 34 -25.54 -24.44 17.91
CA ARG A 34 -24.30 -23.65 17.93
C ARG A 34 -24.37 -22.42 17.01
N ALA A 35 -25.08 -22.51 15.89
CA ALA A 35 -25.29 -21.36 15.01
C ALA A 35 -26.22 -20.33 15.66
N ARG A 36 -27.31 -20.78 16.30
CA ARG A 36 -28.25 -19.92 17.03
C ARG A 36 -27.58 -19.22 18.21
N THR A 37 -26.75 -19.92 18.99
CA THR A 37 -26.00 -19.31 20.10
C THR A 37 -25.02 -18.25 19.61
N ARG A 38 -24.29 -18.52 18.51
CA ARG A 38 -23.38 -17.53 17.91
C ARG A 38 -24.13 -16.31 17.36
N ALA A 39 -25.28 -16.52 16.71
CA ALA A 39 -26.11 -15.41 16.23
C ALA A 39 -26.65 -14.58 17.39
N ALA A 40 -27.10 -15.21 18.48
CA ALA A 40 -27.55 -14.52 19.69
C ALA A 40 -26.43 -13.69 20.35
N GLN A 41 -25.20 -14.23 20.40
CA GLN A 41 -24.02 -13.51 20.90
C GLN A 41 -23.62 -12.34 20.00
N ALA A 42 -23.79 -12.45 18.69
CA ALA A 42 -23.50 -11.37 17.74
C ALA A 42 -24.54 -10.22 17.80
N ILE A 43 -25.78 -10.52 18.19
CA ILE A 43 -26.86 -9.53 18.34
C ILE A 43 -26.78 -8.83 19.70
N GLY A 44 -26.24 -9.48 20.73
CA GLY A 44 -26.02 -8.87 22.04
C GLY A 44 -24.97 -7.75 21.97
N PRO A 45 -25.32 -6.49 22.26
CA PRO A 45 -24.32 -5.43 22.31
C PRO A 45 -23.40 -5.70 23.50
N ALA A 46 -22.15 -6.07 23.25
CA ALA A 46 -21.13 -6.04 24.28
C ALA A 46 -20.76 -4.56 24.50
N PRO A 47 -21.20 -3.90 25.58
CA PRO A 47 -21.07 -2.45 25.73
C PRO A 47 -19.59 -2.01 25.75
N GLU A 48 -18.71 -2.88 26.26
CA GLU A 48 -17.26 -2.67 26.27
C GLU A 48 -16.64 -2.69 24.87
N SER A 49 -17.13 -3.56 23.97
CA SER A 49 -16.61 -3.62 22.60
C SER A 49 -17.11 -2.44 21.75
N VAL A 50 -18.34 -1.97 21.99
CA VAL A 50 -18.89 -0.79 21.31
C VAL A 50 -18.13 0.48 21.74
N ALA A 51 -17.82 0.64 23.03
CA ALA A 51 -17.02 1.76 23.52
C ALA A 51 -15.60 1.73 22.96
N ALA A 52 -14.94 0.56 22.93
CA ALA A 52 -13.63 0.39 22.33
C ALA A 52 -13.63 0.70 20.81
N HIS A 53 -14.65 0.26 20.08
CA HIS A 53 -14.80 0.58 18.66
C HIS A 53 -15.01 2.08 18.40
N ARG A 54 -15.81 2.76 19.24
CA ARG A 54 -15.99 4.21 19.13
C ARG A 54 -14.71 4.98 19.43
N GLN A 55 -13.96 4.56 20.44
CA GLN A 55 -12.66 5.15 20.74
C GLN A 55 -11.67 4.93 19.60
N ALA A 56 -11.60 3.71 19.04
CA ALA A 56 -10.76 3.39 17.90
C ALA A 56 -11.12 4.23 16.65
N ALA A 57 -12.41 4.42 16.39
CA ALA A 57 -12.88 5.30 15.32
C ALA A 57 -12.45 6.76 15.55
N ALA A 58 -12.68 7.30 16.76
CA ALA A 58 -12.28 8.66 17.11
C ALA A 58 -10.74 8.87 17.09
N THR A 59 -9.95 7.84 17.35
CA THR A 59 -8.49 7.90 17.19
C THR A 59 -8.07 7.86 15.72
N ALA A 60 -8.75 7.06 14.90
CA ALA A 60 -8.48 6.99 13.47
C ALA A 60 -8.83 8.31 12.77
N GLU A 61 -9.96 8.92 13.14
CA GLU A 61 -10.37 10.24 12.64
C GLU A 61 -9.35 11.33 12.98
N ARG A 62 -8.83 11.35 14.22
CA ARG A 62 -7.77 12.27 14.62
C ARG A 62 -6.48 12.08 13.83
N ALA A 63 -6.06 10.83 13.63
CA ALA A 63 -4.86 10.53 12.85
C ALA A 63 -5.00 10.96 11.37
N LEU A 64 -6.20 10.83 10.78
CA LEU A 64 -6.46 11.32 9.43
C LEU A 64 -6.42 12.86 9.37
N ALA A 65 -7.02 13.54 10.36
CA ALA A 65 -6.96 15.00 10.43
C ALA A 65 -5.53 15.54 10.57
N GLU A 66 -4.68 14.85 11.34
CA GLU A 66 -3.24 15.19 11.45
C GLU A 66 -2.51 15.05 10.10
N LEU A 67 -2.76 13.97 9.35
CA LEU A 67 -2.17 13.76 8.02
C LEU A 67 -2.67 14.81 7.01
N ASP A 68 -3.94 15.20 7.08
CA ASP A 68 -4.51 16.24 6.22
C ASP A 68 -3.94 17.63 6.57
N ALA A 69 -3.66 17.89 7.86
CA ALA A 69 -3.04 19.13 8.35
C ALA A 69 -1.53 19.22 8.00
N GLU A 70 -0.80 18.10 8.01
CA GLU A 70 0.59 18.06 7.52
C GLU A 70 0.66 18.42 6.03
N GLY A 71 -0.40 18.08 5.28
CA GLY A 71 -0.54 18.41 3.89
C GLY A 71 0.29 17.54 2.96
N ARG A 72 -0.15 17.48 1.70
CA ARG A 72 0.51 16.68 0.67
C ARG A 72 1.66 17.46 0.04
N VAL A 73 2.85 16.86 0.05
CA VAL A 73 4.03 17.41 -0.62
C VAL A 73 4.13 16.92 -2.07
N PHE A 74 4.31 17.86 -2.99
CA PHE A 74 4.58 17.65 -4.40
C PHE A 74 6.03 18.05 -4.69
N THR A 75 6.75 17.18 -5.41
CA THR A 75 8.12 17.47 -5.86
C THR A 75 8.16 17.43 -7.38
N ARG A 76 8.58 18.53 -8.00
CA ARG A 76 8.81 18.60 -9.45
C ARG A 76 10.05 17.82 -9.82
N ARG A 77 9.95 17.00 -10.87
CA ARG A 77 11.02 16.09 -11.30
C ARG A 77 12.17 16.80 -12.01
N ASP A 78 11.87 17.87 -12.73
CA ASP A 78 12.80 18.62 -13.57
C ASP A 78 13.67 19.59 -12.76
N THR A 79 13.05 20.33 -11.85
CA THR A 79 13.71 21.37 -11.05
C THR A 79 13.99 20.96 -9.61
N GLY A 80 13.35 19.88 -9.13
CA GLY A 80 13.42 19.48 -7.72
C GLY A 80 12.61 20.38 -6.77
N ALA A 81 11.84 21.35 -7.30
CA ALA A 81 11.03 22.25 -6.49
C ALA A 81 9.97 21.49 -5.69
N ARG A 82 9.82 21.84 -4.42
CA ARG A 82 8.89 21.25 -3.45
C ARG A 82 7.78 22.24 -3.15
N VAL A 83 6.55 21.74 -3.18
CA VAL A 83 5.32 22.48 -2.90
C VAL A 83 4.49 21.66 -1.93
N VAL A 84 3.86 22.27 -0.95
CA VAL A 84 2.92 21.61 -0.05
C VAL A 84 1.50 22.10 -0.33
N LEU A 85 0.53 21.19 -0.24
CA LEU A 85 -0.89 21.47 -0.31
C LEU A 85 -1.51 21.06 1.04
N ARG A 86 -2.13 21.99 1.76
CA ARG A 86 -2.79 21.75 3.05
C ARG A 86 -4.30 21.99 2.93
N ASP A 87 -5.10 21.23 3.67
CA ASP A 87 -6.52 21.59 3.90
C ASP A 87 -6.56 22.55 5.10
N THR A 88 -6.98 23.79 4.87
CA THR A 88 -6.99 24.85 5.88
C THR A 88 -8.02 24.56 6.98
N LEU A 89 -9.09 23.83 6.68
CA LEU A 89 -10.09 23.42 7.66
C LEU A 89 -9.56 22.33 8.59
N ALA A 90 -8.73 21.41 8.08
CA ALA A 90 -8.03 20.43 8.90
C ALA A 90 -6.94 21.09 9.75
N THR A 91 -6.25 22.09 9.20
CA THR A 91 -5.15 22.81 9.87
C THR A 91 -5.64 23.70 11.02
N ALA A 92 -6.83 24.31 10.89
CA ALA A 92 -7.45 25.14 11.94
C ALA A 92 -7.79 24.37 13.22
N GLN A 93 -7.90 23.04 13.16
CA GLN A 93 -8.25 22.20 14.30
C GLN A 93 -7.04 21.79 15.17
N GLY A 94 -5.79 22.05 14.72
CA GLY A 94 -4.58 21.50 15.37
C GLY A 94 -3.40 22.46 15.59
N ARG A 95 -3.44 23.73 15.16
CA ARG A 95 -2.29 24.66 15.27
C ARG A 95 -2.66 25.96 16.00
N PRO A 96 -1.83 26.48 16.93
CA PRO A 96 -1.98 27.85 17.39
C PRO A 96 -1.74 28.78 16.19
N ALA A 97 -2.74 29.61 15.92
CA ALA A 97 -2.82 30.55 14.82
C ALA A 97 -1.48 31.26 14.60
N ARG A 98 -0.78 30.90 13.52
CA ARG A 98 0.33 31.70 13.02
C ARG A 98 -0.05 32.15 11.61
N ALA A 99 -0.09 33.47 11.49
CA ALA A 99 -0.48 34.29 10.35
C ALA A 99 -1.99 34.33 10.08
N GLU A 100 -2.47 35.57 9.98
CA GLU A 100 -3.83 36.00 9.71
C GLU A 100 -4.34 35.37 8.41
N ALA A 101 -4.99 34.21 8.49
CA ALA A 101 -5.91 33.80 7.45
C ALA A 101 -7.17 34.64 7.63
N THR A 102 -7.24 35.78 6.93
CA THR A 102 -8.48 36.51 6.67
C THR A 102 -9.43 35.57 5.94
N SER A 103 -10.13 34.72 6.68
CA SER A 103 -11.04 33.71 6.15
C SER A 103 -12.33 34.38 5.67
N ALA A 104 -12.29 34.98 4.50
CA ALA A 104 -13.48 35.13 3.68
C ALA A 104 -13.91 33.72 3.25
N HIS A 105 -15.21 33.42 3.32
CA HIS A 105 -15.76 32.13 2.93
C HIS A 105 -15.31 31.73 1.51
N GLY A 106 -14.42 30.72 1.42
CA GLY A 106 -13.96 30.14 0.15
C GLY A 106 -12.64 29.36 0.25
N ASP A 107 -11.69 29.81 1.06
CA ASP A 107 -10.30 29.38 0.98
C ASP A 107 -9.95 28.06 1.71
N ARG A 108 -10.50 26.93 1.23
CA ARG A 108 -10.36 25.59 1.86
C ARG A 108 -8.97 24.97 1.69
N TYR A 109 -8.26 25.26 0.61
CA TYR A 109 -6.99 24.62 0.31
C TYR A 109 -5.88 25.65 0.18
N GLU A 110 -4.78 25.43 0.92
CA GLU A 110 -3.59 26.27 0.90
C GLU A 110 -2.49 25.56 0.11
N VAL A 111 -1.79 26.30 -0.76
CA VAL A 111 -0.65 25.80 -1.55
C VAL A 111 0.54 26.72 -1.33
N GLU A 112 1.64 26.17 -0.81
CA GLU A 112 2.85 26.92 -0.45
C GLU A 112 4.09 26.30 -1.12
N CYS A 113 4.95 27.12 -1.73
CA CYS A 113 6.20 26.64 -2.32
C CYS A 113 7.28 26.54 -1.24
N LEU A 114 7.51 25.34 -0.72
CA LEU A 114 8.53 25.10 0.31
C LEU A 114 9.96 25.40 -0.14
N THR A 115 10.26 25.28 -1.44
CA THR A 115 11.61 25.56 -1.95
C THR A 115 11.97 27.05 -1.90
N HIS A 116 10.99 27.93 -2.12
CA HIS A 116 11.23 29.38 -2.19
C HIS A 116 10.56 30.16 -1.08
N GLN A 117 9.77 29.50 -0.22
CA GLN A 117 9.00 30.12 0.85
C GLN A 117 8.18 31.32 0.35
N SER A 118 7.53 31.13 -0.79
CA SER A 118 6.65 32.15 -1.38
C SER A 118 5.36 32.25 -0.59
N ASP A 119 4.66 33.38 -0.73
CA ASP A 119 3.33 33.56 -0.16
C ASP A 119 2.39 32.42 -0.58
N PRO A 120 1.59 31.88 0.36
CA PRO A 120 0.67 30.80 0.08
C PRO A 120 -0.48 31.28 -0.82
N LEU A 121 -0.92 30.40 -1.72
CA LEU A 121 -2.13 30.58 -2.51
C LEU A 121 -3.28 29.78 -1.94
N PHE A 122 -4.47 30.35 -1.99
CA PHE A 122 -5.68 29.73 -1.49
C PHE A 122 -6.65 29.36 -2.62
N PHE A 123 -7.37 28.25 -2.44
CA PHE A 123 -8.30 27.71 -3.42
C PHE A 123 -9.53 27.09 -2.74
N ASP A 124 -10.69 27.23 -3.38
CA ASP A 124 -11.93 26.55 -2.98
C ASP A 124 -11.92 25.05 -3.31
N GLU A 125 -11.35 24.69 -4.46
CA GLU A 125 -11.42 23.35 -5.03
C GLU A 125 -10.08 22.60 -4.94
N ILE A 126 -10.12 21.35 -4.47
CA ILE A 126 -8.93 20.49 -4.39
C ILE A 126 -8.28 20.26 -5.75
N ALA A 127 -9.07 20.24 -6.82
CA ALA A 127 -8.57 20.06 -8.18
C ALA A 127 -7.75 21.27 -8.64
N ALA A 128 -8.19 22.49 -8.32
CA ALA A 128 -7.45 23.72 -8.61
C ALA A 128 -6.16 23.79 -7.79
N ALA A 129 -6.25 23.53 -6.48
CA ALA A 129 -5.08 23.47 -5.59
C ALA A 129 -4.05 22.43 -6.05
N THR A 130 -4.50 21.24 -6.45
CA THR A 130 -3.62 20.18 -6.93
C THR A 130 -2.94 20.56 -8.25
N ARG A 131 -3.65 21.24 -9.16
CA ARG A 131 -3.03 21.76 -10.39
C ARG A 131 -1.96 22.80 -10.08
N ALA A 132 -2.26 23.75 -9.19
CA ALA A 132 -1.29 24.75 -8.74
C ALA A 132 -0.07 24.11 -8.07
N ALA A 133 -0.28 23.09 -7.23
CA ALA A 133 0.81 22.39 -6.56
C ALA A 133 1.74 21.63 -7.53
N ARG A 134 1.19 21.10 -8.63
CA ARG A 134 1.97 20.42 -9.69
C ARG A 134 2.72 21.40 -10.60
N HIS A 135 2.15 22.58 -10.83
CA HIS A 135 2.66 23.59 -11.76
C HIS A 135 3.09 24.86 -11.04
N SER A 136 4.08 24.72 -10.15
CA SER A 136 4.57 25.83 -9.33
C SER A 136 5.12 27.01 -10.14
N ASP A 137 5.59 26.80 -11.36
CA ASP A 137 6.08 27.82 -12.28
C ASP A 137 5.01 28.81 -12.76
N THR A 138 3.74 28.41 -12.70
CA THR A 138 2.64 29.28 -13.12
C THR A 138 2.44 30.45 -12.16
N TRP A 139 2.79 30.29 -10.88
CA TRP A 139 2.51 31.29 -9.85
C TRP A 139 3.71 31.65 -8.97
N CYS A 140 4.65 30.74 -8.73
CA CYS A 140 5.90 31.05 -8.03
C CYS A 140 6.94 31.55 -9.04
N GLU A 141 7.27 32.85 -8.97
CA GLU A 141 8.21 33.47 -9.91
C GLU A 141 9.59 32.81 -9.87
N ALA A 142 10.09 32.45 -8.68
CA ALA A 142 11.36 31.74 -8.55
C ALA A 142 11.32 30.36 -9.23
N CYS A 143 10.21 29.61 -9.11
CA CYS A 143 10.03 28.36 -9.86
C CYS A 143 9.99 28.58 -11.37
N ARG A 144 9.41 29.69 -11.82
CA ARG A 144 9.36 30.07 -13.23
C ARG A 144 10.76 30.36 -13.77
N GLN A 145 11.57 31.10 -13.02
CA GLN A 145 12.97 31.39 -13.37
C GLN A 145 13.81 30.11 -13.40
N LEU A 146 13.64 29.21 -12.43
CA LEU A 146 14.28 27.90 -12.40
C LEU A 146 13.93 27.04 -13.61
N ALA A 147 12.66 27.03 -14.03
CA ALA A 147 12.23 26.31 -15.23
C ALA A 147 12.79 26.94 -16.52
N ALA A 148 12.95 28.27 -16.54
CA ALA A 148 13.51 29.01 -17.67
C ALA A 148 15.03 28.84 -17.79
N THR A 149 15.73 28.57 -16.70
CA THR A 149 17.16 28.24 -16.74
C THR A 149 17.33 26.79 -17.20
N PRO A 150 17.89 26.52 -18.40
CA PRO A 150 18.18 25.15 -18.81
C PRO A 150 19.22 24.59 -17.84
N HIS A 151 18.82 23.63 -17.01
CA HIS A 151 19.77 22.85 -16.25
C HIS A 151 20.68 22.15 -17.25
N THR A 152 21.92 22.62 -17.37
CA THR A 152 22.97 21.88 -18.08
C THR A 152 23.22 20.61 -17.27
N VAL A 153 22.39 19.59 -17.45
CA VAL A 153 22.68 18.25 -16.99
C VAL A 153 23.93 17.86 -17.77
N ARG A 154 25.12 18.05 -17.16
CA ARG A 154 26.34 17.43 -17.68
C ARG A 154 26.02 15.96 -17.78
N ALA A 155 25.91 15.46 -19.01
CA ALA A 155 25.70 14.05 -19.27
C ALA A 155 26.69 13.29 -18.40
N ARG A 156 26.19 12.51 -17.44
CA ARG A 156 27.03 11.68 -16.59
C ARG A 156 27.80 10.80 -17.56
N ALA A 157 29.10 11.02 -17.71
CA ALA A 157 29.94 10.16 -18.53
C ALA A 157 29.78 8.75 -17.95
N ARG A 158 29.00 7.90 -18.61
CA ARG A 158 29.00 6.48 -18.30
C ARG A 158 30.42 6.05 -18.59
N LYS A 159 31.24 5.87 -17.53
CA LYS A 159 32.44 5.05 -17.64
C LYS A 159 31.93 3.68 -18.08
N VAL A 160 31.98 3.43 -19.38
CA VAL A 160 31.93 2.08 -19.91
C VAL A 160 33.13 1.41 -19.26
N LEU A 161 32.90 0.63 -18.20
CA LEU A 161 33.88 -0.36 -17.79
C LEU A 161 34.01 -1.27 -19.02
N ALA A 162 35.08 -1.09 -19.78
CA ALA A 162 35.47 -2.08 -20.76
C ALA A 162 35.49 -3.43 -20.03
N PRO A 163 34.86 -4.49 -20.56
CA PRO A 163 34.95 -5.79 -19.93
C PRO A 163 36.44 -6.13 -19.82
N ALA A 164 36.88 -6.49 -18.61
CA ALA A 164 38.24 -6.91 -18.35
C ALA A 164 38.59 -7.99 -19.39
N LYS A 165 39.54 -7.69 -20.27
CA LYS A 165 40.05 -8.63 -21.26
C LYS A 165 40.58 -9.82 -20.46
N PRO A 166 40.00 -11.03 -20.55
CA PRO A 166 40.52 -12.15 -19.79
C PRO A 166 41.93 -12.43 -20.31
N GLU A 167 42.91 -12.21 -19.45
CA GLU A 167 44.30 -12.61 -19.70
C GLU A 167 44.31 -14.14 -19.65
N ILE A 168 44.14 -14.76 -20.82
CA ILE A 168 44.30 -16.21 -20.98
C ILE A 168 45.80 -16.47 -20.82
N ARG A 169 46.22 -16.81 -19.60
CA ARG A 169 47.56 -17.34 -19.35
C ARG A 169 47.65 -18.68 -20.05
N TYR A 170 48.35 -18.72 -21.18
CA TYR A 170 48.71 -19.95 -21.85
C TYR A 170 49.74 -20.68 -20.99
N THR A 171 49.32 -21.78 -20.36
CA THR A 171 50.24 -22.78 -19.81
C THR A 171 50.70 -23.67 -20.98
N PRO A 172 52.00 -23.69 -21.32
CA PRO A 172 52.49 -24.63 -22.31
C PRO A 172 52.23 -26.06 -21.84
N PRO A 173 51.82 -26.99 -22.71
CA PRO A 173 51.74 -28.40 -22.35
C PRO A 173 53.14 -28.93 -22.01
N GLU A 174 53.25 -29.68 -20.92
CA GLU A 174 54.48 -30.36 -20.54
C GLU A 174 55.01 -31.22 -21.70
N PRO A 175 56.34 -31.26 -21.91
CA PRO A 175 56.92 -32.10 -22.93
C PRO A 175 56.62 -33.56 -22.62
N ARG A 176 55.84 -34.21 -23.51
CA ARG A 176 55.63 -35.65 -23.46
C ARG A 176 56.99 -36.34 -23.57
N LEU A 177 57.40 -37.00 -22.50
CA LEU A 177 58.52 -37.94 -22.52
C LEU A 177 58.22 -38.96 -23.61
N ARG A 178 59.04 -38.95 -24.68
CA ARG A 178 59.01 -39.96 -25.71
C ARG A 178 59.46 -41.27 -25.06
N PHE A 179 58.53 -42.22 -24.99
CA PHE A 179 58.87 -43.61 -24.75
C PHE A 179 59.34 -44.17 -26.08
N ASP A 180 60.65 -44.31 -26.24
CA ASP A 180 61.21 -45.11 -27.33
C ASP A 180 61.05 -46.59 -26.94
N PRO A 181 60.36 -47.43 -27.74
CA PRO A 181 60.34 -48.87 -27.49
C PRO A 181 61.73 -49.46 -27.75
N PRO A 182 62.14 -50.50 -26.99
CA PRO A 182 63.41 -51.16 -27.23
C PRO A 182 63.44 -51.78 -28.63
N ALA A 183 64.55 -51.56 -29.34
CA ALA A 183 64.80 -52.19 -30.62
C ALA A 183 65.06 -53.69 -30.40
N THR A 184 64.18 -54.51 -31.02
CA THR A 184 64.26 -55.95 -31.34
C THR A 184 64.83 -56.90 -30.28
#